data_AF-A0A1T4JIC1-F1
#
_entry.id   AF-A0A1T4JIC1-F1
#
_cell.length_a   1.000
_cell.length_b   1.000
_cell.length_c   1.000
_cell.angle_alpha   90.00
_cell.angle_beta   90.00
_cell.angle_gamma   90.00
#
_symmetry.space_group_name_H-M   'P 1'
#
loop_
_entity.id
_entity.type
_entity.pdbx_description
1 polymer ?
#
loop_
_entity_poly.entity_id
_entity_poly.type
_entity_poly.pdbx_seq_one_letter_code
_entity_poly.pdbx_strand_id
1 'polypeptide(L)' 'MAEKITQTAGRDQLGDFAPMFAHLNDDVLFCEVWNVSEEDYGKLK' A
#
# COMPACT_ATOMS: atom_id res chain seq x y z
N MET A 1 5.90 -10.00 13.28
CA MET A 1 5.69 -8.81 12.44
C MET A 1 5.31 -9.32 11.07
N ALA A 2 4.13 -8.96 10.57
CA ALA A 2 3.75 -9.32 9.21
C ALA A 2 4.77 -8.72 8.24
N GLU A 3 5.21 -9.50 7.26
CA GLU A 3 6.14 -9.01 6.23
C GLU A 3 5.44 -7.90 5.44
N LYS A 4 6.07 -6.73 5.36
CA LYS A 4 5.52 -5.59 4.65
C LYS A 4 5.60 -5.85 3.14
N ILE A 5 4.49 -6.32 2.56
CA ILE A 5 4.37 -6.46 1.10
C ILE A 5 4.52 -5.07 0.46
N THR A 6 5.54 -4.92 -0.40
CA THR A 6 5.77 -3.70 -1.17
C THR A 6 5.27 -3.91 -2.60
N GLN A 7 4.45 -2.99 -3.09
CA GLN A 7 3.87 -3.03 -4.43
C GLN A 7 4.50 -1.94 -5.31
N THR A 8 4.65 -2.21 -6.62
CA THR A 8 5.16 -1.24 -7.61
C THR A 8 4.25 -1.11 -8.84
N ALA A 9 3.13 -1.85 -8.88
CA ALA A 9 2.27 -1.91 -10.06
C ALA A 9 1.73 -0.54 -10.48
N GLY A 10 1.45 0.35 -9.51
CA GLY A 10 1.03 1.72 -9.78
C GLY A 10 2.15 2.53 -10.45
N ARG A 11 3.38 2.46 -9.93
CA ARG A 11 4.54 3.14 -10.51
C ARG A 11 4.90 2.57 -11.89
N ASP A 12 4.83 1.25 -12.06
CA ASP A 12 5.20 0.57 -13.31
C ASP A 12 4.24 0.90 -14.46
N GLN A 13 2.93 1.04 -14.18
CA GLN A 13 1.92 1.26 -15.21
C GLN A 13 1.47 2.71 -15.34
N LEU A 14 1.48 3.47 -14.24
CA LEU A 14 0.90 4.81 -14.15
C LEU A 14 1.90 5.87 -13.70
N GLY A 15 3.18 5.52 -13.49
CA GLY A 15 4.19 6.44 -12.97
C GLY A 15 4.33 7.74 -13.77
N ASP A 16 4.38 7.64 -15.10
CA ASP A 16 4.53 8.82 -15.96
C ASP A 16 3.20 9.54 -16.22
N PHE A 17 2.10 8.81 -16.27
CA PHE A 17 0.77 9.34 -16.58
C PHE A 17 0.12 10.03 -15.36
N ALA A 18 0.23 9.42 -14.20
CA ALA A 18 -0.39 9.84 -12.96
C ALA A 18 0.53 9.55 -11.75
N PRO A 19 1.66 10.25 -11.63
CA PRO A 19 2.70 9.96 -10.63
C PRO A 19 2.18 9.98 -9.19
N MET A 20 1.23 10.87 -8.90
CA MET A 20 0.65 10.94 -7.56
C MET A 20 -0.36 9.86 -7.27
N PHE A 21 -1.07 9.38 -8.30
CA PHE A 21 -1.91 8.19 -8.15
C PHE A 21 -1.06 6.95 -7.88
N ALA A 22 0.04 6.78 -8.63
CA ALA A 22 0.99 5.68 -8.43
C ALA A 22 1.56 5.66 -7.00
N HIS A 23 1.96 6.82 -6.46
CA HIS A 23 2.43 6.96 -5.09
C HIS A 23 1.34 6.58 -4.06
N LEU A 24 0.14 7.14 -4.19
CA LEU A 24 -0.96 6.86 -3.26
C LEU A 24 -1.39 5.39 -3.29
N ASN A 25 -1.36 4.76 -4.46
CA ASN A 25 -1.67 3.34 -4.61
C ASN A 25 -0.61 2.48 -3.90
N ASP A 26 0.65 2.61 -4.31
CA ASP A 26 1.71 1.69 -3.93
C ASP A 26 2.20 1.91 -2.49
N ASP A 27 2.39 3.17 -2.10
CA ASP A 27 3.04 3.50 -0.83
C ASP A 27 2.02 3.68 0.31
N VAL A 28 0.82 4.18 0.02
CA VAL A 28 -0.17 4.49 1.07
C VAL A 28 -1.19 3.36 1.19
N LEU A 29 -1.95 3.08 0.12
CA LEU A 29 -3.01 2.08 0.19
C LEU A 29 -2.46 0.69 0.49
N PHE A 30 -1.51 0.20 -0.32
CA PHE A 30 -1.00 -1.17 -0.15
C PHE A 30 0.10 -1.30 0.91
N CYS A 31 0.87 -0.24 1.18
CA CYS A 31 1.97 -0.31 2.15
C CYS A 31 1.56 0.07 3.57
N GLU A 32 0.60 0.97 3.78
CA GLU A 32 0.20 1.47 5.11
C GLU A 32 -1.20 1.04 5.52
N VAL A 33 -2.17 1.05 4.59
CA VAL A 33 -3.59 0.85 4.93
C VAL A 33 -4.03 -0.61 4.80
N TRP A 34 -3.59 -1.34 3.78
CA TRP A 34 -3.97 -2.75 3.56
C TRP A 34 -2.94 -3.75 4.07
N ASN A 35 -1.76 -3.29 4.48
CA ASN A 35 -0.72 -4.13 5.07
C ASN A 35 -0.91 -4.41 6.56
N VAL A 36 -2.07 -4.04 7.11
CA VAL A 36 -2.42 -4.32 8.50
C VAL A 36 -2.89 -5.77 8.62
N SER A 37 -2.30 -6.51 9.57
CA SER A 37 -2.71 -7.88 9.85
C SER A 37 -4.11 -7.89 10.50
N GLU A 38 -4.86 -8.99 10.34
CA GLU A 38 -6.14 -9.17 11.05
C GLU A 38 -5.99 -8.98 12.57
N GLU A 39 -4.86 -9.42 13.12
CA GLU A 39 -4.53 -9.26 14.55
C GLU A 39 -4.44 -7.78 14.94
N ASP A 40 -3.87 -6.93 14.08
CA ASP A 40 -3.73 -5.50 14.34
C ASP A 40 -5.05 -4.75 14.17
N TYR A 41 -5.91 -5.17 13.23
CA TYR A 41 -7.28 -4.66 13.13
C TYR A 41 -8.12 -4.96 14.38
N GLY A 42 -7.92 -6.12 15.00
CA GLY A 42 -8.61 -6.52 16.23
C GLY A 42 -8.24 -5.67 17.46
N LYS A 43 -7.05 -5.06 17.48
CA LYS A 43 -6.57 -4.19 18.57
C LYS A 43 -7.08 -2.75 18.48
N LEU A 44 -7.65 -2.36 17.35
CA LEU A 44 -8.19 -1.02 17.09
C LEU A 44 -9.69 -0.88 17.42
N LYS A 45 -10.35 -1.99 17.83
CA LYS A 45 -11.73 -2.01 18.32
C LYS A 45 -11.77 -2.17 19.83
#